data_AF-A0A5C3QM48-F1
#
_entry.id   AF-A0A5C3QM48-F1
#
_cell.length_a   1.000
_cell.length_b   1.000
_cell.length_c   1.000
_cell.angle_alpha   90.00
_cell.angle_beta   90.00
_cell.angle_gamma   90.00
#
_symmetry.space_group_name_H-M   'P 1'
#
loop_
_entity.id
_entity.type
_entity.pdbx_description
1 polymer ?
#
loop_
_entity_poly.entity_id
_entity_poly.type
_entity_poly.pdbx_seq_one_letter_code
_entity_poly.pdbx_strand_id
1 'polypeptide(L)'
;MAGTDRQLTITEVVYHYVPAKAPAGVAAAAFVIVSAIHFRHTFRMKSWWSLCLPIGALLYSLGFVLRIVLTMNEENLDSLILFIVTQLTIICAPAAFLAFNYILYGRLLADRVRPEYSIMRPAIVSKVFIISDVTTFLFQASGGGLTAMESMASAGKTMMVVGLCAQLASYIIFWVIFTILHIRAYRAGDLRNKQPWHKIIWVLHFSSLCILIRCIFRTAEWSVPKDHILITSELIFYLLDVVTLFLGVGIYCIWWPATWIAQSTDSSLAIEQWNATSDELPLQSRSPASYSRV
;
A
#
# COMPACT_ATOMS: atom_id res chain seq x y z
N MET A 1 -41.84 15.36 -24.01
CA MET A 1 -42.31 14.08 -23.42
C MET A 1 -41.65 12.94 -24.17
N ALA A 2 -41.32 11.86 -23.44
CA ALA A 2 -40.39 10.76 -23.79
C ALA A 2 -38.89 11.11 -23.68
N GLY A 3 -38.46 11.54 -22.48
CA GLY A 3 -37.09 11.26 -22.05
C GLY A 3 -37.05 9.78 -21.72
N THR A 4 -36.33 8.99 -22.50
CA THR A 4 -36.17 7.56 -22.26
C THR A 4 -35.50 7.39 -20.90
N ASP A 5 -36.24 6.90 -19.89
CA ASP A 5 -35.69 6.38 -18.64
C ASP A 5 -34.82 5.15 -18.97
N ARG A 6 -33.64 5.40 -19.52
CA ARG A 6 -32.61 4.38 -19.65
C ARG A 6 -32.17 4.06 -18.22
N GLN A 7 -32.42 2.83 -17.77
CA GLN A 7 -31.79 2.33 -16.54
C GLN A 7 -30.28 2.52 -16.70
N LEU A 8 -29.72 3.39 -15.86
CA LEU A 8 -28.28 3.62 -15.84
C LEU A 8 -27.63 2.32 -15.37
N THR A 9 -26.68 1.83 -16.15
CA THR A 9 -25.98 0.60 -15.77
C THR A 9 -25.17 0.81 -14.49
N ILE A 10 -24.92 -0.23 -13.70
CA ILE A 10 -24.09 -0.12 -12.47
C ILE A 10 -22.75 0.56 -12.77
N THR A 11 -22.20 0.28 -13.95
CA THR A 11 -20.95 0.88 -14.44
C THR A 11 -21.07 2.39 -14.70
N GLU A 12 -22.16 2.87 -15.32
CA GLU A 12 -22.42 4.30 -15.52
C GLU A 12 -22.77 5.03 -14.21
N VAL A 13 -23.44 4.35 -13.28
CA VAL A 13 -23.76 4.86 -11.94
C VAL A 13 -22.51 5.04 -11.08
N VAL A 14 -21.51 4.18 -11.24
CA VAL A 14 -20.29 4.20 -10.42
C VAL A 14 -19.13 4.94 -11.09
N TYR A 15 -18.80 4.61 -12.33
CA TYR A 15 -17.63 5.16 -13.00
C TYR A 15 -17.91 6.50 -13.69
N HIS A 16 -19.17 6.80 -14.04
CA HIS A 16 -19.58 8.03 -14.73
C HIS A 16 -18.93 8.27 -16.11
N TYR A 17 -18.15 7.31 -16.62
CA TYR A 17 -17.62 7.23 -17.98
C TYR A 17 -17.55 5.76 -18.43
N VAL A 18 -17.49 5.52 -19.74
CA VAL A 18 -17.25 4.18 -20.30
C VAL A 18 -15.73 3.91 -20.24
N PRO A 19 -15.25 2.93 -19.46
CA PRO A 19 -13.82 2.68 -19.33
C PRO A 19 -13.18 2.28 -20.65
N ALA A 20 -12.03 2.86 -20.98
CA ALA A 20 -11.32 2.51 -22.19
C ALA A 20 -10.59 1.16 -22.03
N LYS A 21 -10.79 0.25 -23.00
CA LYS A 21 -10.22 -1.11 -23.00
C LYS A 21 -8.70 -1.12 -23.15
N ALA A 22 -8.17 -0.20 -23.97
CA ALA A 22 -6.74 -0.13 -24.27
C ALA A 22 -5.86 0.21 -23.05
N PRO A 23 -6.09 1.30 -22.30
CA PRO A 23 -5.26 1.61 -21.13
C PRO A 23 -5.40 0.57 -20.01
N ALA A 24 -6.58 -0.05 -19.87
CA ALA A 24 -6.78 -1.14 -18.92
C ALA A 24 -5.94 -2.38 -19.29
N GLY A 25 -5.87 -2.72 -20.58
CA GLY A 25 -5.04 -3.82 -21.07
C GLY A 25 -3.54 -3.58 -20.85
N VAL A 26 -3.08 -2.35 -21.10
CA VAL A 26 -1.69 -1.95 -20.85
C VAL A 26 -1.36 -2.04 -19.35
N ALA A 27 -2.25 -1.52 -18.48
CA ALA A 27 -2.08 -1.61 -17.04
C ALA A 27 -2.01 -3.06 -16.55
N ALA A 28 -2.95 -3.91 -17.00
CA ALA A 28 -2.94 -5.33 -16.67
C ALA A 28 -1.61 -6.00 -17.07
N ALA A 29 -1.18 -5.83 -18.33
CA ALA A 29 0.08 -6.41 -18.82
C ALA A 29 1.29 -5.93 -18.00
N ALA A 30 1.36 -4.63 -17.70
CA ALA A 30 2.45 -4.05 -16.92
C ALA A 30 2.54 -4.65 -15.50
N PHE A 31 1.41 -4.80 -14.81
CA PHE A 31 1.39 -5.38 -13.46
C PHE A 31 1.62 -6.90 -13.45
N VAL A 32 1.22 -7.64 -14.49
CA VAL A 32 1.62 -9.05 -14.67
C VAL A 32 3.13 -9.16 -14.78
N ILE A 33 3.78 -8.33 -15.61
CA ILE A 33 5.23 -8.36 -15.80
C ILE A 33 5.94 -8.05 -14.48
N VAL A 34 5.54 -7.00 -13.78
CA VAL A 34 6.08 -6.63 -12.46
C VAL A 34 5.89 -7.77 -11.45
N SER A 35 4.71 -8.35 -11.40
CA SER A 35 4.43 -9.48 -10.51
C SER A 35 5.30 -10.71 -10.83
N ALA A 36 5.48 -11.05 -12.11
CA ALA A 36 6.33 -12.16 -12.52
C ALA A 36 7.80 -11.94 -12.11
N ILE A 37 8.31 -10.72 -12.23
CA ILE A 37 9.66 -10.35 -11.76
C ILE A 37 9.75 -10.49 -10.24
N HIS A 38 8.74 -10.02 -9.50
CA HIS A 38 8.70 -10.15 -8.04
C HIS A 38 8.64 -11.61 -7.61
N PHE A 39 7.80 -12.44 -8.22
CA PHE A 39 7.78 -13.88 -7.96
C PHE A 39 9.14 -14.51 -8.23
N ARG A 40 9.77 -14.19 -9.37
CA ARG A 40 11.11 -14.69 -9.69
C ARG A 40 12.10 -14.33 -8.59
N HIS A 41 12.11 -13.10 -8.09
CA HIS A 41 12.97 -12.70 -6.97
C HIS A 41 12.62 -13.43 -5.68
N THR A 42 11.34 -13.51 -5.32
CA THR A 42 10.83 -14.20 -4.13
C THR A 42 11.24 -15.67 -4.10
N PHE A 43 11.06 -16.40 -5.21
CA PHE A 43 11.40 -17.82 -5.28
C PHE A 43 12.90 -18.07 -5.35
N ARG A 44 13.65 -17.29 -6.14
CA ARG A 44 15.11 -17.45 -6.26
C ARG A 44 15.84 -17.19 -4.95
N MET A 45 15.33 -16.24 -4.16
CA MET A 45 15.96 -15.81 -2.92
C MET A 45 15.24 -16.30 -1.67
N LYS A 46 14.25 -17.20 -1.85
CA LYS A 46 13.43 -17.80 -0.79
C LYS A 46 12.87 -16.77 0.21
N SER A 47 12.58 -15.56 -0.25
CA SER A 47 12.12 -14.47 0.60
C SER A 47 10.60 -14.52 0.76
N TRP A 48 10.06 -15.61 1.30
CA TRP A 48 8.61 -15.89 1.41
C TRP A 48 7.80 -14.77 2.10
N TRP A 49 8.44 -14.03 3.00
CA TRP A 49 7.86 -12.84 3.64
C TRP A 49 7.43 -11.75 2.64
N SER A 50 8.00 -11.74 1.43
CA SER A 50 7.70 -10.77 0.37
C SER A 50 6.47 -11.14 -0.46
N LEU A 51 5.85 -12.32 -0.27
CA LEU A 51 4.76 -12.85 -1.12
C LEU A 51 3.57 -11.91 -1.28
N CYS A 52 3.29 -11.05 -0.30
CA CYS A 52 2.23 -10.04 -0.39
C CYS A 52 2.43 -9.10 -1.60
N LEU A 53 3.66 -8.73 -1.95
CA LEU A 53 3.96 -7.83 -3.07
C LEU A 53 3.58 -8.43 -4.45
N PRO A 54 4.09 -9.61 -4.87
CA PRO A 54 3.70 -10.20 -6.15
C PRO A 54 2.22 -10.59 -6.19
N ILE A 55 1.64 -11.08 -5.09
CA ILE A 55 0.21 -11.41 -5.01
C ILE A 55 -0.64 -10.14 -5.17
N GLY A 56 -0.30 -9.06 -4.48
CA GLY A 56 -0.98 -7.77 -4.62
C GLY A 56 -0.94 -7.23 -6.05
N ALA A 57 0.20 -7.38 -6.73
CA ALA A 57 0.35 -6.98 -8.13
C ALA A 57 -0.49 -7.85 -9.09
N LEU A 58 -0.63 -9.16 -8.83
CA LEU A 58 -1.55 -10.01 -9.60
C LEU A 58 -3.00 -9.62 -9.38
N LEU A 59 -3.41 -9.38 -8.13
CA LEU A 59 -4.77 -8.97 -7.82
C LEU A 59 -5.12 -7.63 -8.51
N TYR A 60 -4.18 -6.68 -8.49
CA TYR A 60 -4.35 -5.42 -9.20
C TYR A 60 -4.54 -5.63 -10.71
N SER A 61 -3.68 -6.46 -11.33
CA SER A 61 -3.82 -6.81 -12.74
C SER A 61 -5.15 -7.51 -13.03
N LEU A 62 -5.58 -8.43 -12.17
CA LEU A 62 -6.85 -9.13 -12.31
C LEU A 62 -8.01 -8.13 -12.30
N GLY A 63 -7.95 -7.12 -11.42
CA GLY A 63 -8.91 -6.02 -11.41
C GLY A 63 -9.02 -5.31 -12.75
N PHE A 64 -7.90 -5.01 -13.42
CA PHE A 64 -7.94 -4.42 -14.76
C PHE A 64 -8.47 -5.37 -15.85
N VAL A 65 -8.16 -6.67 -15.76
CA VAL A 65 -8.73 -7.67 -16.67
C VAL A 65 -10.25 -7.75 -16.49
N LEU A 66 -10.73 -7.83 -15.26
CA LEU A 66 -12.16 -7.85 -14.95
C LEU A 66 -12.84 -6.54 -15.37
N ARG A 67 -12.15 -5.41 -15.25
CA ARG A 67 -12.61 -4.12 -15.78
C ARG A 67 -12.80 -4.14 -17.30
N ILE A 68 -11.94 -4.81 -18.05
CA ILE A 68 -12.15 -5.01 -19.49
C ILE A 68 -13.37 -5.90 -19.71
N VAL A 69 -13.48 -7.03 -19.02
CA VAL A 69 -14.61 -7.99 -19.15
C VAL A 69 -15.96 -7.32 -18.86
N LEU A 70 -16.03 -6.43 -17.85
CA LEU A 70 -17.21 -5.60 -17.55
C LEU A 70 -17.66 -4.79 -18.78
N THR A 71 -16.72 -4.26 -19.57
CA THR A 71 -17.00 -3.44 -20.75
C THR A 71 -17.17 -4.22 -22.06
N MET A 72 -17.13 -5.57 -22.02
CA MET A 72 -17.25 -6.38 -23.23
C MET A 72 -18.69 -6.56 -23.70
N ASN A 73 -19.64 -6.75 -22.77
CA ASN A 73 -21.04 -6.99 -23.06
C ASN A 73 -21.92 -6.02 -22.26
N GLU A 74 -23.02 -5.53 -22.84
CA GLU A 74 -23.96 -4.66 -22.13
C GLU A 74 -24.60 -5.36 -20.92
N GLU A 75 -24.86 -6.68 -21.01
CA GLU A 75 -25.35 -7.50 -19.89
C GLU A 75 -24.37 -7.56 -18.71
N ASN A 76 -23.06 -7.43 -18.96
CA ASN A 76 -22.05 -7.46 -17.90
C ASN A 76 -22.03 -6.16 -17.09
N LEU A 77 -22.53 -5.05 -17.66
CA LEU A 77 -22.50 -3.73 -17.03
C LEU A 77 -23.40 -3.67 -15.79
N ASP A 78 -24.39 -4.56 -15.69
CA ASP A 78 -25.33 -4.71 -14.57
C ASP A 78 -25.01 -5.93 -13.68
N SER A 79 -23.93 -6.64 -13.96
CA SER A 79 -23.49 -7.75 -13.12
C SER A 79 -22.89 -7.24 -11.81
N LEU A 80 -23.72 -7.20 -10.76
CA LEU A 80 -23.31 -6.80 -9.41
C LEU A 80 -22.12 -7.63 -8.90
N ILE A 81 -22.10 -8.94 -9.13
CA ILE A 81 -21.00 -9.82 -8.72
C ILE A 81 -19.71 -9.42 -9.43
N LEU A 82 -19.73 -9.25 -10.75
CA LEU A 82 -18.54 -8.92 -11.53
C LEU A 82 -17.98 -7.53 -11.15
N PHE A 83 -18.87 -6.57 -10.88
CA PHE A 83 -18.50 -5.26 -10.36
C PHE A 83 -17.82 -5.36 -8.98
N ILE A 84 -18.42 -6.11 -8.04
CA ILE A 84 -17.86 -6.30 -6.71
C ILE A 84 -16.47 -6.94 -6.78
N VAL A 85 -16.30 -8.03 -7.53
CA VAL A 85 -14.99 -8.70 -7.64
C VAL A 85 -13.94 -7.76 -8.26
N THR A 86 -14.32 -6.97 -9.27
CA THR A 86 -13.44 -5.95 -9.87
C THR A 86 -12.97 -4.94 -8.82
N GLN A 87 -13.89 -4.38 -8.03
CA GLN A 87 -13.53 -3.40 -7.01
C GLN A 87 -12.69 -4.01 -5.90
N LEU A 88 -13.04 -5.21 -5.41
CA LEU A 88 -12.29 -5.89 -4.36
C LEU A 88 -10.85 -6.19 -4.78
N THR A 89 -10.64 -6.65 -6.01
CA THR A 89 -9.30 -6.97 -6.52
C THR A 89 -8.43 -5.73 -6.70
N ILE A 90 -9.01 -4.60 -7.13
CA ILE A 90 -8.31 -3.30 -7.21
C ILE A 90 -7.98 -2.75 -5.82
N ILE A 91 -8.94 -2.81 -4.87
CA ILE A 91 -8.79 -2.25 -3.51
C ILE A 91 -7.85 -3.10 -2.64
N CYS A 92 -7.74 -4.40 -2.89
CA CYS A 92 -6.86 -5.28 -2.13
C CYS A 92 -5.37 -5.02 -2.38
N ALA A 93 -5.02 -4.63 -3.61
CA ALA A 93 -3.64 -4.40 -4.01
C ALA A 93 -2.86 -3.40 -3.15
N PRO A 94 -3.35 -2.17 -2.88
CA PRO A 94 -2.64 -1.23 -2.03
C PRO A 94 -2.41 -1.78 -0.63
N ALA A 95 -3.38 -2.46 0.00
CA ALA A 95 -3.20 -3.08 1.31
C ALA A 95 -2.05 -4.10 1.32
N ALA A 96 -1.91 -4.89 0.24
CA ALA A 96 -0.80 -5.83 0.09
C ALA A 96 0.56 -5.12 -0.07
N PHE A 97 0.61 -3.99 -0.78
CA PHE A 97 1.84 -3.19 -0.95
C PHE A 97 2.25 -2.47 0.33
N LEU A 98 1.26 -1.97 1.09
CA LEU A 98 1.47 -1.40 2.42
C LEU A 98 2.05 -2.45 3.38
N ALA A 99 1.44 -3.63 3.43
CA ALA A 99 1.92 -4.76 4.21
C ALA A 99 3.38 -5.12 3.88
N PHE A 100 3.74 -5.15 2.59
CA PHE A 100 5.11 -5.36 2.15
C PHE A 100 6.07 -4.32 2.73
N ASN A 101 5.72 -3.03 2.63
CA ASN A 101 6.54 -1.93 3.13
C ASN A 101 6.71 -2.01 4.66
N TYR A 102 5.68 -2.42 5.41
CA TYR A 102 5.79 -2.63 6.86
C TYR A 102 6.73 -3.79 7.22
N ILE A 103 6.58 -4.93 6.55
CA ILE A 103 7.44 -6.11 6.77
C ILE A 103 8.89 -5.77 6.42
N LEU A 104 9.10 -5.07 5.30
CA LEU A 104 10.41 -4.60 4.88
C LEU A 104 11.03 -3.66 5.92
N TYR A 105 10.28 -2.68 6.42
CA TYR A 105 10.72 -1.82 7.50
C TYR A 105 11.10 -2.61 8.75
N GLY A 106 10.27 -3.56 9.18
CA GLY A 106 10.51 -4.38 10.36
C GLY A 106 11.81 -5.19 10.26
N ARG A 107 12.06 -5.79 9.09
CA ARG A 107 13.28 -6.54 8.81
C ARG A 107 14.52 -5.67 8.70
N LEU A 108 14.41 -4.53 8.02
CA LEU A 108 15.49 -3.55 7.93
C LEU A 108 15.93 -3.10 9.33
N LEU A 109 14.94 -2.84 10.20
CA LEU A 109 15.18 -2.41 11.55
C LEU A 109 15.88 -3.50 12.39
N ALA A 110 15.39 -4.73 12.31
CA ALA A 110 15.96 -5.85 13.05
C ALA A 110 17.41 -6.18 12.64
N ASP A 111 17.74 -6.13 11.34
CA ASP A 111 19.04 -6.58 10.85
C ASP A 111 20.11 -5.48 10.82
N ARG A 112 19.74 -4.20 10.62
CA ARG A 112 20.69 -3.16 10.19
C ARG A 112 20.73 -1.91 11.05
N VAL A 113 19.75 -1.70 11.93
CA VAL A 113 19.58 -0.43 12.64
C VAL A 113 19.60 -0.67 14.14
N ARG A 114 20.33 0.19 14.87
CA ARG A 114 20.43 0.08 16.33
C ARG A 114 19.07 0.37 17.00
N PRO A 115 18.68 -0.35 18.07
CA PRO A 115 17.38 -0.17 18.71
C PRO A 115 17.04 1.24 19.18
N GLU A 116 18.06 1.99 19.59
CA GLU A 116 17.98 3.35 20.12
C GLU A 116 17.31 4.35 19.17
N TYR A 117 17.34 4.11 17.85
CA TYR A 117 16.76 5.04 16.88
C TYR A 117 15.26 4.83 16.68
N SER A 118 14.73 3.64 17.01
CA SER A 118 13.32 3.36 16.82
C SER A 118 12.47 3.87 17.97
N ILE A 119 11.34 4.50 17.64
CA ILE A 119 10.33 4.90 18.63
C ILE A 119 9.57 3.68 19.15
N MET A 120 9.41 2.65 18.30
CA MET A 120 8.54 1.51 18.57
C MET A 120 9.19 0.22 18.09
N ARG A 121 8.91 -0.89 18.79
CA ARG A 121 9.43 -2.21 18.41
C ARG A 121 8.94 -2.57 16.99
N PRO A 122 9.83 -3.01 16.08
CA PRO A 122 9.49 -3.33 14.68
C PRO A 122 8.34 -4.33 14.53
N ALA A 123 8.29 -5.31 15.43
CA ALA A 123 7.23 -6.33 15.45
C ALA A 123 5.85 -5.73 15.76
N ILE A 124 5.78 -4.71 16.61
CA ILE A 124 4.52 -4.04 16.97
C ILE A 124 4.06 -3.17 15.80
N VAL A 125 4.98 -2.38 15.23
CA VAL A 125 4.72 -1.55 14.04
C VAL A 125 4.08 -2.41 12.94
N SER A 126 4.76 -3.48 12.53
CA SER A 126 4.27 -4.31 11.42
C SER A 126 2.89 -4.92 11.71
N LYS A 127 2.67 -5.44 12.92
CA LYS A 127 1.38 -6.07 13.29
C LYS A 127 0.24 -5.04 13.36
N VAL A 128 0.46 -3.90 14.02
CA VAL A 128 -0.57 -2.87 14.20
C VAL A 128 -1.00 -2.29 12.84
N PHE A 129 -0.04 -1.95 11.98
CA PHE A 129 -0.37 -1.37 10.68
C PHE A 129 -1.00 -2.39 9.73
N ILE A 130 -0.60 -3.67 9.77
CA ILE A 130 -1.28 -4.72 8.99
C ILE A 130 -2.73 -4.91 9.48
N ILE A 131 -2.99 -4.95 10.79
CA ILE A 131 -4.35 -5.08 11.33
C ILE A 131 -5.20 -3.85 10.96
N SER A 132 -4.62 -2.66 11.03
CA SER A 132 -5.25 -1.43 10.55
C SER A 132 -5.64 -1.55 9.08
N ASP A 133 -4.75 -2.03 8.22
CA ASP A 133 -5.01 -2.15 6.79
C ASP A 133 -6.04 -3.23 6.46
N VAL A 134 -6.04 -4.36 7.16
CA VAL A 134 -7.11 -5.37 7.04
C VAL A 134 -8.46 -4.76 7.43
N THR A 135 -8.51 -4.02 8.53
CA THR A 135 -9.76 -3.40 8.99
C THR A 135 -10.27 -2.37 7.98
N THR A 136 -9.40 -1.49 7.49
CA THR A 136 -9.76 -0.47 6.50
C THR A 136 -10.10 -1.07 5.14
N PHE A 137 -9.46 -2.16 4.74
CA PHE A 137 -9.82 -2.95 3.57
C PHE A 137 -11.26 -3.50 3.70
N LEU A 138 -11.65 -4.03 4.86
CA LEU A 138 -13.01 -4.53 5.07
C LEU A 138 -14.07 -3.42 4.98
N PHE A 139 -13.77 -2.20 5.46
CA PHE A 139 -14.64 -1.04 5.26
C PHE A 139 -14.80 -0.69 3.78
N GLN A 140 -13.71 -0.68 3.01
CA GLN A 140 -13.73 -0.39 1.57
C GLN A 140 -14.43 -1.50 0.77
N ALA A 141 -14.17 -2.76 1.11
CA ALA A 141 -14.82 -3.92 0.51
C ALA A 141 -16.34 -3.87 0.70
N SER A 142 -16.77 -3.62 1.94
CA SER A 142 -18.20 -3.47 2.28
C SER A 142 -18.80 -2.24 1.60
N GLY A 143 -18.09 -1.11 1.62
CA GLY A 143 -18.53 0.13 0.99
C GLY A 143 -18.70 -0.02 -0.52
N GLY A 144 -17.73 -0.66 -1.19
CA GLY A 144 -17.75 -0.92 -2.63
C GLY A 144 -18.88 -1.87 -3.03
N GLY A 145 -19.16 -2.89 -2.22
CA GLY A 145 -20.31 -3.77 -2.42
C GLY A 145 -21.65 -3.04 -2.28
N LEU A 146 -21.81 -2.24 -1.23
CA LEU A 146 -23.04 -1.51 -0.97
C LEU A 146 -23.29 -0.37 -1.98
N THR A 147 -22.25 0.20 -2.58
CA THR A 147 -22.43 1.20 -3.65
C THR A 147 -23.09 0.67 -4.91
N ALA A 148 -23.07 -0.65 -5.13
CA ALA A 148 -23.76 -1.28 -6.24
C ALA A 148 -25.27 -1.42 -6.01
N MET A 149 -25.76 -1.20 -4.79
CA MET A 149 -27.16 -1.28 -4.41
C MET A 149 -27.75 0.13 -4.26
N GLU A 150 -28.73 0.49 -5.09
CA GLU A 150 -29.30 1.85 -5.12
C GLU A 150 -29.79 2.33 -3.74
N SER A 151 -30.48 1.46 -3.00
CA SER A 151 -31.02 1.76 -1.66
C SER A 151 -29.94 1.97 -0.59
N MET A 152 -28.73 1.45 -0.80
CA MET A 152 -27.62 1.49 0.16
C MET A 152 -26.42 2.28 -0.35
N ALA A 153 -26.53 2.93 -1.51
CA ALA A 153 -25.40 3.57 -2.18
C ALA A 153 -24.76 4.68 -1.34
N SER A 154 -25.56 5.46 -0.61
CA SER A 154 -25.07 6.52 0.29
C SER A 154 -24.29 5.96 1.49
N ALA A 155 -24.81 4.89 2.10
CA ALA A 155 -24.14 4.19 3.19
C ALA A 155 -22.83 3.55 2.70
N GLY A 156 -22.86 2.92 1.52
CA GLY A 156 -21.68 2.34 0.87
C GLY A 156 -20.59 3.38 0.59
N LYS A 157 -20.96 4.54 0.03
CA LYS A 157 -20.02 5.65 -0.20
C LYS A 157 -19.38 6.12 1.10
N THR A 158 -20.17 6.26 2.17
CA THR A 158 -19.67 6.66 3.49
C THR A 158 -18.67 5.65 4.05
N MET A 159 -18.99 4.35 3.99
CA MET A 159 -18.08 3.29 4.46
C MET A 159 -16.77 3.26 3.67
N MET A 160 -16.84 3.45 2.34
CA MET A 160 -15.66 3.52 1.48
C MET A 160 -14.74 4.69 1.88
N VAL A 161 -15.30 5.89 2.03
CA VAL A 161 -14.54 7.10 2.40
C VAL A 161 -13.92 6.95 3.79
N VAL A 162 -14.65 6.41 4.77
CA VAL A 162 -14.12 6.16 6.12
C VAL A 162 -12.92 5.22 6.06
N GLY A 163 -13.03 4.11 5.32
CA GLY A 163 -11.92 3.17 5.12
C GLY A 163 -10.70 3.82 4.49
N LEU A 164 -10.89 4.60 3.42
CA LEU A 164 -9.82 5.32 2.72
C LEU A 164 -9.12 6.36 3.60
N CYS A 165 -9.89 7.17 4.34
CA CYS A 165 -9.34 8.16 5.27
C CYS A 165 -8.54 7.51 6.39
N ALA A 166 -9.06 6.43 6.99
CA ALA A 166 -8.38 5.70 8.04
C ALA A 166 -7.09 5.02 7.53
N GLN A 167 -7.12 4.43 6.33
CA GLN A 167 -5.94 3.84 5.70
C GLN A 167 -4.87 4.90 5.42
N LEU A 168 -5.26 6.05 4.87
CA LEU A 168 -4.37 7.17 4.61
C LEU A 168 -3.73 7.70 5.89
N ALA A 169 -4.53 7.95 6.94
CA ALA A 169 -4.03 8.42 8.22
C ALA A 169 -3.05 7.43 8.85
N SER A 170 -3.40 6.13 8.86
CA SER A 170 -2.54 5.07 9.36
C SER A 170 -1.21 5.01 8.62
N TYR A 171 -1.23 5.10 7.29
CA TYR A 171 -0.01 5.05 6.51
C TYR A 171 0.88 6.29 6.65
N ILE A 172 0.28 7.48 6.80
CA ILE A 172 1.03 8.70 7.13
C ILE A 172 1.77 8.54 8.46
N ILE A 173 1.10 7.99 9.48
CA ILE A 173 1.73 7.75 10.79
C ILE A 173 2.92 6.79 10.63
N PHE A 174 2.76 5.69 9.90
CA PHE A 174 3.88 4.78 9.61
C PHE A 174 5.04 5.50 8.91
N TRP A 175 4.76 6.29 7.87
CA TRP A 175 5.78 6.99 7.10
C TRP A 175 6.53 8.04 7.94
N VAL A 176 5.82 8.72 8.86
CA VAL A 176 6.44 9.64 9.83
C VAL A 176 7.34 8.87 10.80
N ILE A 177 6.90 7.74 11.36
CA ILE A 177 7.72 6.90 12.24
C ILE A 177 9.01 6.46 11.51
N PHE A 178 8.88 5.98 10.28
CA PHE A 178 10.01 5.57 9.46
C PHE A 178 10.97 6.75 9.17
N THR A 179 10.43 7.93 8.88
CA THR A 179 11.23 9.13 8.62
C THR A 179 11.98 9.61 9.86
N ILE A 180 11.35 9.58 11.04
CA ILE A 180 12.02 9.93 12.30
C ILE A 180 13.19 8.97 12.56
N LEU A 181 12.98 7.67 12.33
CA LEU A 181 14.03 6.66 12.45
C LEU A 181 15.20 6.96 11.52
N HIS A 182 14.92 7.25 10.24
CA HIS A 182 15.93 7.60 9.25
C HIS A 182 16.74 8.83 9.70
N ILE A 183 16.08 9.90 10.16
CA ILE A 183 16.74 11.12 10.63
C ILE A 183 17.63 10.84 11.85
N ARG A 184 17.15 10.04 12.81
CA ARG A 184 17.93 9.67 14.02
C ARG A 184 19.18 8.87 13.66
N ALA A 185 19.05 7.86 12.82
CA ALA A 185 20.17 7.05 12.35
C ALA A 185 21.19 7.87 11.54
N TYR A 186 20.72 8.82 10.72
CA TYR A 186 21.61 9.73 9.98
C TYR A 186 22.39 10.66 10.91
N ARG A 187 21.70 11.27 11.90
CA ARG A 187 22.33 12.19 12.87
C ARG A 187 23.36 11.49 13.75
N ALA A 188 23.11 10.23 14.13
CA ALA A 188 24.04 9.44 14.92
C ALA A 188 25.31 9.01 14.15
N GLY A 189 25.33 9.16 12.82
CA GLY A 189 26.48 8.84 11.99
C GLY A 189 26.45 7.44 11.39
N ASP A 190 25.51 6.58 11.80
CA ASP A 190 25.38 5.20 11.30
C ASP A 190 25.13 5.15 9.79
N LEU A 191 24.44 6.16 9.25
CA LEU A 191 24.19 6.27 7.80
C LEU A 191 25.23 7.08 7.01
N ARG A 192 26.33 7.53 7.66
CA ARG A 192 27.39 8.29 6.98
C ARG A 192 28.32 7.39 6.15
N ASN A 193 28.53 6.17 6.61
CA ASN A 193 29.28 5.17 5.86
C ASN A 193 28.35 4.61 4.78
N LYS A 194 28.62 4.89 3.50
CA LYS A 194 27.79 4.52 2.34
C LYS A 194 27.71 3.00 2.11
N GLN A 195 27.16 2.25 3.07
CA GLN A 195 26.96 0.82 2.92
C GLN A 195 25.88 0.52 1.87
N PRO A 196 25.94 -0.61 1.15
CA PRO A 196 25.01 -0.91 0.06
C PRO A 196 23.54 -0.92 0.48
N TRP A 197 23.24 -1.31 1.72
CA TRP A 197 21.88 -1.42 2.24
C TRP A 197 21.19 -0.06 2.42
N HIS A 198 21.91 1.06 2.53
CA HIS A 198 21.31 2.41 2.61
C HIS A 198 20.37 2.74 1.46
N LYS A 199 20.63 2.16 0.29
CA LYS A 199 19.77 2.32 -0.89
C LYS A 199 18.34 1.87 -0.61
N ILE A 200 18.16 0.87 0.25
CA ILE A 200 16.84 0.33 0.59
C ILE A 200 15.97 1.33 1.36
N ILE A 201 16.58 2.20 2.17
CA ILE A 201 15.87 3.28 2.88
C ILE A 201 15.24 4.22 1.86
N TRP A 202 16.02 4.62 0.85
CA TRP A 202 15.55 5.50 -0.22
C TRP A 202 14.51 4.83 -1.12
N VAL A 203 14.71 3.54 -1.46
CA VAL A 203 13.73 2.75 -2.22
C VAL A 203 12.41 2.65 -1.45
N LEU A 204 12.46 2.39 -0.14
CA LEU A 204 11.27 2.32 0.71
C LEU A 204 10.58 3.69 0.85
N HIS A 205 11.32 4.80 0.97
CA HIS A 205 10.73 6.15 0.96
C HIS A 205 10.07 6.47 -0.38
N PHE A 206 10.72 6.14 -1.50
CA PHE A 206 10.17 6.35 -2.84
C PHE A 206 8.88 5.55 -3.04
N SER A 207 8.90 4.25 -2.69
CA SER A 207 7.73 3.39 -2.73
C SER A 207 6.59 3.95 -1.85
N SER A 208 6.92 4.35 -0.62
CA SER A 208 5.94 4.91 0.31
C SER A 208 5.33 6.21 -0.19
N LEU A 209 6.12 7.10 -0.79
CA LEU A 209 5.62 8.34 -1.37
C LEU A 209 4.66 8.07 -2.54
N CYS A 210 4.99 7.13 -3.41
CA CYS A 210 4.13 6.74 -4.52
C CYS A 210 2.77 6.18 -4.02
N ILE A 211 2.81 5.30 -3.01
CA ILE A 211 1.59 4.74 -2.40
C ILE A 211 0.80 5.82 -1.63
N LEU A 212 1.47 6.80 -1.01
CA LEU A 212 0.80 7.93 -0.35
C LEU A 212 0.06 8.81 -1.35
N ILE A 213 0.69 9.19 -2.47
CA ILE A 213 0.04 9.97 -3.53
C ILE A 213 -1.23 9.26 -4.00
N ARG A 214 -1.11 7.94 -4.21
CA ARG A 214 -2.20 7.06 -4.57
C ARG A 214 -3.35 7.07 -3.54
N CYS A 215 -3.03 6.92 -2.26
CA CYS A 215 -4.03 6.93 -1.18
C CYS A 215 -4.72 8.29 -1.08
N ILE A 216 -3.99 9.40 -1.19
CA ILE A 216 -4.55 10.76 -1.22
C ILE A 216 -5.50 10.90 -2.40
N PHE A 217 -5.10 10.45 -3.59
CA PHE A 217 -5.94 10.49 -4.79
C PHE A 217 -7.23 9.68 -4.62
N ARG A 218 -7.19 8.43 -4.12
CA ARG A 218 -8.42 7.67 -3.84
C ARG A 218 -9.32 8.40 -2.87
N THR A 219 -8.77 8.89 -1.76
CA THR A 219 -9.58 9.57 -0.75
C THR A 219 -10.25 10.80 -1.34
N ALA A 220 -9.53 11.60 -2.14
CA ALA A 220 -10.09 12.75 -2.82
C ALA A 220 -11.16 12.36 -3.86
N GLU A 221 -10.87 11.39 -4.73
CA GLU A 221 -11.81 10.87 -5.75
C GLU A 221 -13.14 10.46 -5.14
N TRP A 222 -13.13 9.77 -3.99
CA TRP A 222 -14.35 9.33 -3.31
C TRP A 222 -15.04 10.42 -2.46
N SER A 223 -14.32 11.47 -2.07
CA SER A 223 -14.86 12.54 -1.22
C SER A 223 -15.48 13.69 -2.02
N VAL A 224 -15.15 13.82 -3.29
CA VAL A 224 -15.51 14.97 -4.13
C VAL A 224 -16.86 14.75 -4.85
N PRO A 225 -17.61 15.81 -5.21
CA PRO A 225 -18.82 15.73 -6.03
C PRO A 225 -18.59 15.13 -7.42
N LYS A 226 -19.64 14.51 -7.99
CA LYS A 226 -19.60 13.70 -9.22
C LYS A 226 -19.16 14.46 -10.47
N ASP A 227 -19.32 15.78 -10.48
CA ASP A 227 -19.02 16.70 -11.57
C ASP A 227 -17.56 17.17 -11.60
N HIS A 228 -16.75 16.81 -10.60
CA HIS A 228 -15.38 17.28 -10.51
C HIS A 228 -14.41 16.54 -11.45
N ILE A 229 -13.41 17.26 -11.96
CA ILE A 229 -12.43 16.77 -12.94
C ILE A 229 -11.66 15.51 -12.51
N LEU A 230 -11.56 15.26 -11.21
CA LEU A 230 -10.90 14.08 -10.63
C LEU A 230 -11.64 12.78 -10.93
N ILE A 231 -12.96 12.84 -11.10
CA ILE A 231 -13.82 11.68 -11.35
C ILE A 231 -14.05 11.53 -12.86
N THR A 232 -14.21 12.64 -13.57
CA THR A 232 -14.56 12.65 -15.00
C THR A 232 -13.34 12.42 -15.91
N SER A 233 -12.12 12.64 -15.43
CA SER A 233 -10.90 12.43 -16.23
C SER A 233 -10.28 11.05 -16.00
N GLU A 234 -10.46 10.15 -16.98
CA GLU A 234 -9.80 8.83 -16.99
C GLU A 234 -8.26 8.97 -16.99
N LEU A 235 -7.71 10.02 -17.63
CA LEU A 235 -6.27 10.27 -17.65
C LEU A 235 -5.71 10.51 -16.24
N ILE A 236 -6.40 11.31 -15.42
CA ILE A 236 -5.98 11.58 -14.04
C ILE A 236 -6.01 10.30 -13.22
N PHE A 237 -7.02 9.44 -13.41
CA PHE A 237 -7.07 8.13 -12.79
C PHE A 237 -5.82 7.31 -13.14
N TYR A 238 -5.49 7.12 -14.41
CA TYR A 238 -4.32 6.31 -14.77
C TYR A 238 -3.00 6.90 -14.26
N LEU A 239 -2.83 8.22 -14.31
CA LEU A 239 -1.61 8.88 -13.85
C LEU A 239 -1.43 8.81 -12.34
N LEU A 240 -2.47 9.12 -11.56
CA LEU A 240 -2.38 9.24 -10.10
C LEU A 240 -2.66 7.94 -9.35
N ASP A 241 -3.29 6.95 -10.00
CA ASP A 241 -3.51 5.60 -9.47
C ASP A 241 -2.50 4.60 -10.01
N VAL A 242 -2.59 4.34 -11.31
CA VAL A 242 -1.94 3.18 -11.94
C VAL A 242 -0.44 3.42 -12.05
N VAL A 243 -0.04 4.58 -12.59
CA VAL A 243 1.37 4.93 -12.79
C VAL A 243 2.09 5.12 -11.46
N THR A 244 1.47 5.79 -10.47
CA THR A 244 2.08 5.95 -9.15
C THR A 244 2.30 4.60 -8.48
N LEU A 245 1.31 3.71 -8.47
CA LEU A 245 1.49 2.36 -7.93
C LEU A 245 2.55 1.58 -8.71
N PHE A 246 2.53 1.64 -10.04
CA PHE A 246 3.51 0.96 -10.89
C PHE A 246 4.94 1.40 -10.59
N LEU A 247 5.18 2.71 -10.42
CA LEU A 247 6.48 3.23 -9.99
C LEU A 247 6.85 2.75 -8.59
N GLY A 248 5.88 2.81 -7.66
CA GLY A 248 6.08 2.45 -6.26
C GLY A 248 6.39 0.97 -6.02
N VAL A 249 5.85 0.06 -6.82
CA VAL A 249 6.16 -1.37 -6.75
C VAL A 249 7.22 -1.82 -7.75
N GLY A 250 7.34 -1.12 -8.89
CA GLY A 250 8.29 -1.42 -9.96
C GLY A 250 9.73 -1.12 -9.56
N ILE A 251 9.95 -0.17 -8.62
CA ILE A 251 11.28 0.09 -8.07
C ILE A 251 11.92 -1.17 -7.44
N TYR A 252 11.11 -2.05 -6.84
CA TYR A 252 11.58 -3.30 -6.23
C TYR A 252 11.98 -4.36 -7.26
N CYS A 253 11.58 -4.22 -8.54
CA CYS A 253 12.05 -5.11 -9.61
C CYS A 253 13.55 -4.94 -9.84
N ILE A 254 14.02 -3.70 -9.74
CA ILE A 254 15.43 -3.31 -9.91
C ILE A 254 16.17 -3.50 -8.59
N TRP A 255 15.59 -3.00 -7.49
CA TRP A 255 16.23 -2.98 -6.18
C TRP A 255 15.55 -3.95 -5.22
N TRP A 256 15.86 -5.25 -5.35
CA TRP A 256 15.21 -6.27 -4.53
C TRP A 256 15.74 -6.34 -3.09
N PRO A 257 14.89 -6.08 -2.07
CA PRO A 257 15.29 -5.99 -0.66
C PRO A 257 16.10 -7.15 -0.09
N ALA A 258 15.76 -8.40 -0.45
CA ALA A 258 16.36 -9.57 0.16
C ALA A 258 17.84 -9.78 -0.25
N THR A 259 18.38 -8.95 -1.15
CA THR A 259 19.81 -8.96 -1.48
C THR A 259 20.65 -8.28 -0.39
N TRP A 260 20.06 -7.38 0.39
CA TRP A 260 20.75 -6.57 1.39
C TRP A 260 20.32 -6.85 2.83
N ILE A 261 19.18 -7.51 3.03
CA ILE A 261 18.69 -7.99 4.32
C ILE A 261 19.08 -9.46 4.45
N ALA A 262 19.60 -9.89 5.60
CA ALA A 262 20.09 -11.26 5.76
C ALA A 262 18.92 -12.24 5.59
N GLN A 263 19.09 -13.26 4.75
CA GLN A 263 18.06 -14.29 4.55
C GLN A 263 17.90 -15.22 5.77
N SER A 264 18.88 -15.21 6.69
CA SER A 264 19.04 -16.20 7.76
C SER A 264 18.43 -15.80 9.11
N THR A 265 17.96 -14.56 9.28
CA THR A 265 17.29 -14.20 10.53
C THR A 265 15.83 -14.62 10.42
N ASP A 266 15.54 -15.80 10.96
CA ASP A 266 14.17 -16.20 11.28
C ASP A 266 13.52 -15.00 11.97
N SER A 267 12.35 -14.55 11.50
CA SER A 267 11.81 -13.26 11.95
C SER A 267 11.67 -13.23 13.48
N SER A 268 11.40 -14.40 14.06
CA SER A 268 11.49 -14.71 15.50
C SER A 268 12.87 -14.40 16.08
N LEU A 269 13.95 -14.98 15.56
CA LEU A 269 15.33 -14.75 15.99
C LEU A 269 15.75 -13.28 15.84
N ALA A 270 15.32 -12.60 14.78
CA ALA A 270 15.64 -11.18 14.56
C ALA A 270 14.94 -10.30 15.59
N ILE A 271 13.69 -10.64 15.90
CA ILE A 271 12.90 -9.99 16.93
C ILE A 271 13.45 -10.31 18.33
N GLU A 272 13.92 -11.53 18.57
CA GLU A 272 14.58 -11.93 19.81
C GLU A 272 15.90 -11.20 20.02
N GLN A 273 16.75 -11.13 18.98
CA GLN A 273 17.97 -10.32 19.00
C GLN A 273 17.65 -8.85 19.25
N TRP A 274 16.66 -8.30 18.55
CA TRP A 274 16.18 -6.94 18.79
C TRP A 274 15.73 -6.73 20.24
N ASN A 275 14.98 -7.68 20.80
CA ASN A 275 14.50 -7.59 22.18
C ASN A 275 15.66 -7.69 23.16
N ALA A 276 16.59 -8.63 22.95
CA ALA A 276 17.79 -8.77 23.77
C ALA A 276 18.62 -7.49 23.75
N THR A 277 18.92 -6.93 22.58
CA THR A 277 19.66 -5.66 22.47
C THR A 277 18.87 -4.46 23.01
N SER A 278 17.55 -4.46 22.91
CA SER A 278 16.70 -3.39 23.48
C SER A 278 16.67 -3.44 25.01
N ASP A 279 16.65 -4.64 25.59
CA ASP A 279 16.60 -4.87 27.03
C ASP A 279 18.00 -4.73 27.67
N GLU A 280 19.08 -5.01 26.91
CA GLU A 280 20.48 -4.69 27.23
C GLU A 280 20.85 -3.19 27.14
N LEU A 281 19.88 -2.31 26.86
CA LEU A 281 20.04 -0.85 27.00
C LEU A 281 19.56 -0.29 28.37
N PRO A 282 19.89 -0.86 29.56
CA PRO A 282 19.36 -0.35 30.81
C PRO A 282 20.04 0.98 31.19
N LEU A 283 19.23 2.01 31.41
CA LEU A 283 19.45 3.16 32.30
C LEU A 283 20.72 4.03 32.17
N GLN A 284 21.66 3.78 31.24
CA GLN A 284 22.84 4.65 31.09
C GLN A 284 22.48 6.06 30.60
N SER A 285 21.33 6.24 29.95
CA SER A 285 20.81 7.56 29.58
C SER A 285 19.88 8.18 30.65
N ARG A 286 19.67 7.52 31.80
CA ARG A 286 18.90 8.02 32.94
C ARG A 286 19.80 8.24 34.17
N SER A 287 21.03 8.72 33.96
CA SER A 287 21.75 9.40 35.04
C SER A 287 21.05 10.75 35.28
N PRO A 288 20.54 11.05 36.49
CA PRO A 288 20.15 12.41 36.79
C PRO A 288 21.43 13.23 36.76
N ALA A 289 21.45 14.27 35.94
CA ALA A 289 22.52 15.25 35.88
C ALA A 289 22.92 15.62 37.32
N SER A 290 24.04 15.07 37.77
CA SER A 290 24.70 15.51 38.99
C SER A 290 25.19 16.92 38.69
N TYR A 291 24.41 17.92 39.11
CA TYR A 291 24.90 19.26 39.33
C TYR A 291 25.98 19.20 40.42
N SER A 292 27.21 18.88 40.04
CA SER A 292 28.38 19.16 40.87
C SER A 292 28.68 20.65 40.74
N ARG A 293 28.34 21.39 41.80
CA ARG A 293 28.97 22.68 42.11
C ARG A 293 30.49 22.51 42.01
N VAL A 294 31.15 23.37 41.25
CA VAL A 294 32.25 24.26 41.68
C VAL A 294 32.22 25.46 40.77
#